data_AF-A0A354LZY1-F1
#
_entry.id   AF-A0A354LZY1-F1
#
_cell.length_a   1.000
_cell.length_b   1.000
_cell.length_c   1.000
_cell.angle_alpha   90.00
_cell.angle_beta   90.00
_cell.angle_gamma   90.00
#
_symmetry.space_group_name_H-M   'P 1'
#
loop_
_entity.id
_entity.type
_entity.pdbx_description
1 polymer ?
#
loop_
_entity_poly.entity_id
_entity_poly.type
_entity_poly.pdbx_seq_one_letter_code
_entity_poly.pdbx_strand_id
1 'polypeptide(L)'
;MKVIIYIAIFIILCPIFSCKENEPKNDSFFFYVPGSDIGITTSKRPGNLFYVVFAEDSVQPSDSVDYIKYKIDVSTNLYFAFDPRNKKTIYVLDSDKIIETNILNDSLKILQDDEFMTLVADTGILATPESVLKYPYVEVWIYPSDYTIFTTEYEPVHKCIKEGKTYITW
;
A
#
# COMPACT_ATOMS: atom_id res chain seq x y z
N MET A 1 55.78 -1.51 -31.87
CA MET A 1 54.56 -1.65 -32.70
C MET A 1 53.53 -2.62 -32.12
N LYS A 2 53.91 -3.84 -31.67
CA LYS A 2 52.96 -4.81 -31.08
C LYS A 2 52.27 -4.32 -29.79
N VAL A 3 52.97 -3.59 -28.91
CA VAL A 3 52.42 -3.10 -27.62
C VAL A 3 51.30 -2.06 -27.82
N ILE A 4 51.42 -1.21 -28.84
CA ILE A 4 50.42 -0.17 -29.15
C ILE A 4 49.11 -0.79 -29.64
N ILE A 5 49.20 -1.92 -30.37
CA ILE A 5 48.04 -2.67 -30.86
C ILE A 5 47.25 -3.28 -29.68
N TYR A 6 47.93 -3.81 -28.65
CA TYR A 6 47.26 -4.37 -27.47
C TYR A 6 46.52 -3.31 -26.65
N ILE A 7 47.08 -2.10 -26.50
CA ILE A 7 46.43 -1.00 -25.78
C ILE A 7 45.19 -0.51 -26.53
N ALA A 8 45.25 -0.41 -27.86
CA ALA A 8 44.10 -0.03 -28.68
C ALA A 8 42.95 -1.05 -28.60
N ILE A 9 43.25 -2.35 -28.58
CA ILE A 9 42.25 -3.41 -28.43
C ILE A 9 41.57 -3.36 -27.05
N PHE A 10 42.32 -3.06 -25.98
CA PHE A 10 41.77 -2.98 -24.63
C PHE A 10 40.81 -1.80 -24.44
N ILE A 11 41.10 -0.65 -25.06
CA ILE A 11 40.23 0.55 -25.02
C ILE A 11 38.92 0.32 -25.79
N ILE A 12 38.95 -0.44 -26.89
CA ILE A 12 37.76 -0.75 -27.70
C ILE A 12 36.87 -1.81 -27.03
N LEU A 13 37.45 -2.73 -26.24
CA LEU A 13 36.70 -3.77 -25.52
C LEU A 13 36.17 -3.33 -24.14
N CYS A 14 36.77 -2.32 -23.51
CA CYS A 14 36.32 -1.76 -22.22
C CYS A 14 34.84 -1.32 -22.19
N PRO A 15 34.27 -0.64 -23.20
CA PRO A 15 32.85 -0.26 -23.15
C PRO A 15 31.89 -1.44 -23.36
N ILE A 16 32.34 -2.58 -23.89
CA ILE A 16 31.50 -3.78 -24.09
C ILE A 16 31.36 -4.57 -22.78
N PHE A 17 32.30 -4.38 -21.84
CA PHE A 17 32.25 -4.87 -20.46
C PHE A 17 31.80 -3.81 -19.45
N SER A 18 31.18 -2.72 -19.92
CA SER A 18 30.29 -1.99 -19.03
C SER A 18 29.14 -2.95 -18.75
N CYS A 19 29.24 -3.67 -17.63
CA CYS A 19 28.09 -4.30 -17.01
C CYS A 19 26.99 -3.26 -17.07
N LYS A 20 25.99 -3.48 -17.95
CA LYS A 20 24.66 -3.02 -17.66
C LYS A 20 24.39 -3.61 -16.28
N GLU A 21 24.60 -2.82 -15.23
CA GLU A 21 23.80 -2.95 -14.04
C GLU A 21 22.39 -3.14 -14.58
N ASN A 22 21.86 -4.34 -14.41
CA ASN A 22 20.47 -4.59 -14.78
C ASN A 22 19.71 -3.46 -14.13
N GLU A 23 19.06 -2.60 -14.93
CA GLU A 23 18.21 -1.55 -14.40
C GLU A 23 17.38 -2.20 -13.29
N PRO A 24 17.40 -1.66 -12.06
CA PRO A 24 16.74 -2.31 -10.94
C PRO A 24 15.32 -2.62 -11.37
N LYS A 25 14.96 -3.91 -11.36
CA LYS A 25 13.60 -4.31 -11.70
C LYS A 25 12.68 -3.50 -10.82
N ASN A 26 11.77 -2.76 -11.45
CA ASN A 26 10.71 -2.10 -10.73
C ASN A 26 9.79 -3.22 -10.22
N ASP A 27 10.02 -3.64 -8.99
CA ASP A 27 9.18 -4.64 -8.35
C ASP A 27 7.86 -3.96 -8.00
N SER A 28 6.89 -4.18 -8.88
CA SER A 28 5.53 -3.72 -8.73
C SER A 28 4.61 -4.88 -8.42
N PHE A 29 3.72 -4.66 -7.47
CA PHE A 29 2.70 -5.60 -7.09
C PHE A 29 1.36 -4.90 -7.08
N PHE A 30 0.32 -5.61 -7.53
CA PHE A 30 -1.03 -5.09 -7.59
C PHE A 30 -1.99 -6.06 -6.91
N PHE A 31 -2.93 -5.50 -6.15
CA PHE A 31 -3.99 -6.26 -5.50
C PHE A 31 -5.24 -5.39 -5.33
N TYR A 32 -6.39 -6.04 -5.23
CA TYR A 32 -7.66 -5.38 -4.96
C TYR A 32 -7.93 -5.31 -3.46
N VAL A 33 -8.50 -4.20 -3.02
CA VAL A 33 -9.05 -4.07 -1.67
C VAL A 33 -10.38 -4.83 -1.60
N PRO A 34 -10.57 -5.80 -0.69
CA PRO A 34 -11.83 -6.51 -0.53
C PRO A 34 -13.02 -5.57 -0.35
N GLY A 35 -14.14 -5.89 -1.02
CA GLY A 35 -15.39 -5.12 -0.91
C GLY A 35 -15.37 -3.72 -1.56
N SER A 36 -14.30 -3.36 -2.27
CA SER A 36 -14.09 -2.05 -2.90
C SER A 36 -13.84 -2.17 -4.41
N ASP A 37 -13.99 -1.05 -5.13
CA ASP A 37 -13.53 -0.85 -6.51
C ASP A 37 -12.07 -0.34 -6.58
N ILE A 38 -11.42 -0.17 -5.43
CA ILE A 38 -10.04 0.31 -5.34
C ILE A 38 -9.05 -0.84 -5.49
N GLY A 39 -8.15 -0.71 -6.47
CA GLY A 39 -6.91 -1.46 -6.58
C GLY A 39 -5.72 -0.65 -6.05
N ILE A 40 -4.74 -1.36 -5.50
CA ILE A 40 -3.49 -0.79 -4.98
C ILE A 40 -2.34 -1.34 -5.79
N THR A 41 -1.61 -0.46 -6.49
CA THR A 41 -0.31 -0.81 -7.07
C THR A 41 0.81 -0.28 -6.19
N THR A 42 1.64 -1.16 -5.66
CA THR A 42 2.90 -0.78 -5.00
C THR A 42 4.06 -0.83 -6.00
N SER A 43 5.06 0.01 -5.82
CA SER A 43 6.25 0.00 -6.68
C SER A 43 7.50 0.42 -5.91
N LYS A 44 8.46 -0.50 -5.77
CA LYS A 44 9.78 -0.17 -5.20
C LYS A 44 10.69 0.33 -6.31
N ARG A 45 11.31 1.50 -6.09
CA ARG A 45 12.13 2.21 -7.06
C ARG A 45 13.53 2.50 -6.50
N PRO A 46 14.53 2.69 -7.37
CA PRO A 46 15.89 3.04 -6.95
C PRO A 46 15.93 4.25 -6.03
N GLY A 47 16.89 4.27 -5.11
CA GLY A 47 17.05 5.36 -4.15
C GLY A 47 16.09 5.30 -2.97
N ASN A 48 15.66 4.10 -2.56
CA ASN A 48 14.73 3.87 -1.44
C ASN A 48 13.41 4.62 -1.62
N LEU A 49 12.89 4.58 -2.84
CA LEU A 49 11.61 5.19 -3.18
C LEU A 49 10.55 4.10 -3.24
N PHE A 50 9.38 4.37 -2.69
CA PHE A 50 8.25 3.46 -2.73
C PHE A 50 7.00 4.22 -3.12
N TYR A 51 6.29 3.74 -4.12
CA TYR A 51 5.04 4.33 -4.57
C TYR A 51 3.89 3.42 -4.16
N VAL A 52 2.81 4.04 -3.71
CA VAL A 52 1.50 3.41 -3.56
C VAL A 52 0.54 4.19 -4.44
N VAL A 53 -0.05 3.49 -5.40
CA VAL A 53 -0.98 4.06 -6.39
C VAL A 53 -2.36 3.47 -6.15
N PHE A 54 -3.38 4.32 -6.16
CA PHE A 54 -4.78 3.95 -5.97
C PHE A 54 -5.52 4.13 -7.29
N ALA A 55 -5.99 3.02 -7.87
CA ALA A 55 -6.71 3.01 -9.14
C ALA A 55 -7.52 1.73 -9.30
N GLU A 56 -8.55 1.73 -10.14
CA GLU A 56 -9.35 0.54 -10.43
C GLU A 56 -8.52 -0.60 -11.05
N ASP A 57 -7.47 -0.26 -11.81
CA ASP A 57 -6.60 -1.21 -12.50
C ASP A 57 -5.13 -1.07 -12.11
N SER A 58 -4.32 -2.08 -12.47
CA SER A 58 -2.88 -2.02 -12.28
C SER A 58 -2.25 -0.96 -13.18
N VAL A 59 -1.83 0.14 -12.58
CA VAL A 59 -1.25 1.29 -13.28
C VAL A 59 0.03 1.76 -12.58
N GLN A 60 0.93 2.32 -13.36
CA GLN A 60 2.16 2.91 -12.83
C GLN A 60 1.89 4.34 -12.34
N PRO A 61 2.65 4.84 -11.35
CA PRO A 61 2.52 6.21 -10.87
C PRO A 61 2.74 7.20 -12.03
N SER A 62 1.82 8.15 -12.17
CA SER A 62 1.85 9.24 -13.15
C SER A 62 0.99 10.40 -12.66
N ASP A 63 1.11 11.56 -13.31
CA ASP A 63 0.32 12.75 -12.98
C ASP A 63 -1.20 12.56 -13.18
N SER A 64 -1.62 11.46 -13.81
CA SER A 64 -3.02 11.13 -14.10
C SER A 64 -3.68 10.17 -13.10
N VAL A 65 -2.94 9.70 -12.09
CA VAL A 65 -3.44 8.73 -11.10
C VAL A 65 -3.09 9.16 -9.69
N ASP A 66 -3.94 8.82 -8.73
CA ASP A 66 -3.68 9.12 -7.32
C ASP A 66 -2.52 8.27 -6.79
N TYR A 67 -1.48 8.91 -6.27
CA TYR A 67 -0.37 8.19 -5.64
C TYR A 67 0.23 8.92 -4.45
N ILE A 68 0.85 8.13 -3.58
CA ILE A 68 1.74 8.61 -2.53
C ILE A 68 3.12 8.01 -2.75
N LYS A 69 4.12 8.87 -2.69
CA LYS A 69 5.53 8.50 -2.80
C LYS A 69 6.19 8.67 -1.44
N TYR A 70 6.86 7.60 -1.03
CA TYR A 70 7.56 7.50 0.22
C TYR A 70 9.07 7.43 0.01
N LYS A 71 9.82 8.08 0.89
CA LYS A 71 11.24 7.81 1.10
C LYS A 71 11.37 6.79 2.22
N ILE A 72 11.59 5.54 1.85
CA ILE A 72 11.54 4.42 2.80
C ILE A 72 12.90 4.12 3.44
N ASP A 73 12.86 3.56 4.63
CA ASP A 73 13.96 2.88 5.30
C ASP A 73 13.48 1.53 5.84
N VAL A 74 14.34 0.83 6.59
CA VAL A 74 14.04 -0.51 7.12
C VAL A 74 12.88 -0.54 8.12
N SER A 75 12.54 0.60 8.72
CA SER A 75 11.51 0.74 9.76
C SER A 75 10.21 1.36 9.26
N THR A 76 10.14 1.72 7.98
CA THR A 76 8.97 2.38 7.42
C THR A 76 7.82 1.38 7.29
N ASN A 77 6.67 1.72 7.87
CA ASN A 77 5.43 0.96 7.74
C ASN A 77 4.35 1.91 7.22
N LEU A 78 3.53 1.43 6.28
CA LEU A 78 2.47 2.22 5.66
C LEU A 78 1.13 1.64 6.08
N TYR A 79 0.21 2.49 6.52
CA TYR A 79 -1.09 2.07 7.03
C TYR A 79 -2.20 2.79 6.29
N PHE A 80 -3.17 2.00 5.83
CA PHE A 80 -4.31 2.48 5.08
C PHE A 80 -5.58 1.84 5.64
N ALA A 81 -6.67 2.60 5.68
CA ALA A 81 -7.99 2.12 6.05
C ALA A 81 -9.02 2.49 4.97
N PHE A 82 -9.96 1.58 4.73
CA PHE A 82 -10.97 1.68 3.68
C PHE A 82 -12.35 1.37 4.27
N ASP A 83 -13.34 2.22 3.97
CA ASP A 83 -14.75 1.91 4.23
C ASP A 83 -15.38 1.33 2.95
N PRO A 84 -15.62 0.01 2.84
CA PRO A 84 -16.24 -0.60 1.67
C PRO A 84 -17.67 -0.07 1.40
N ARG A 85 -18.32 0.57 2.36
CA ARG A 85 -19.65 1.19 2.19
C ARG A 85 -19.54 2.59 1.63
N ASN A 86 -18.46 3.30 1.97
CA ASN A 86 -18.07 4.56 1.35
C ASN A 86 -16.87 4.30 0.43
N LYS A 87 -17.14 3.57 -0.67
CA LYS A 87 -16.19 3.04 -1.67
C LYS A 87 -15.14 4.01 -2.20
N LYS A 88 -15.31 5.30 -1.95
CA LYS A 88 -14.42 6.35 -2.42
C LYS A 88 -13.34 6.71 -1.43
N THR A 89 -13.62 6.72 -0.12
CA THR A 89 -12.65 7.33 0.82
C THR A 89 -11.55 6.36 1.24
N ILE A 90 -10.30 6.78 1.04
CA ILE A 90 -9.07 6.11 1.43
C ILE A 90 -8.44 6.93 2.55
N TYR A 91 -8.29 6.33 3.72
CA TYR A 91 -7.63 6.96 4.85
C TYR A 91 -6.19 6.48 4.94
N VAL A 92 -5.26 7.40 5.06
CA VAL A 92 -3.82 7.12 5.10
C VAL A 92 -3.26 7.68 6.38
N LEU A 93 -2.49 6.88 7.11
CA LEU A 93 -1.73 7.38 8.25
C LEU A 93 -0.61 8.29 7.75
N ASP A 94 -0.57 9.52 8.25
CA ASP A 94 0.48 10.47 7.94
C ASP A 94 1.85 9.96 8.40
N SER A 95 2.89 10.35 7.67
CA SER A 95 4.25 9.91 7.94
C SER A 95 5.24 10.93 7.41
N ASP A 96 6.30 11.17 8.19
CA ASP A 96 7.48 11.94 7.76
C ASP A 96 8.19 11.35 6.53
N LYS A 97 7.85 10.10 6.17
CA LYS A 97 8.36 9.40 4.99
C LYS A 97 7.62 9.80 3.71
N ILE A 98 6.44 10.43 3.80
CA ILE A 98 5.73 10.95 2.62
C ILE A 98 6.53 12.14 2.08
N ILE A 99 7.03 12.01 0.86
CA ILE A 99 7.82 13.09 0.22
C ILE A 99 7.09 13.75 -0.94
N GLU A 100 6.03 13.12 -1.44
CA GLU A 100 5.26 13.63 -2.57
C GLU A 100 3.90 12.92 -2.62
N THR A 101 2.86 13.68 -2.98
CA THR A 101 1.52 13.16 -3.24
C THR A 101 1.01 13.73 -4.55
N ASN A 102 0.34 12.89 -5.33
CA ASN A 102 -0.53 13.34 -6.41
C ASN A 102 -1.94 12.89 -6.05
N ILE A 103 -2.80 13.85 -5.68
CA ILE A 103 -4.17 13.59 -5.26
C ILE A 103 -5.06 14.41 -6.19
N LEU A 104 -5.60 13.73 -7.19
CA LEU A 104 -6.54 14.26 -8.16
C LEU A 104 -7.99 14.09 -7.67
N ASN A 105 -8.23 13.08 -6.85
CA ASN A 105 -9.54 12.77 -6.29
C ASN A 105 -9.56 13.08 -4.78
N ASP A 106 -10.59 13.79 -4.31
CA ASP A 106 -10.83 14.14 -2.89
C ASP A 106 -11.09 12.92 -1.97
N SER A 107 -10.96 11.73 -2.57
CA SER A 107 -11.09 10.41 -1.98
C SER A 107 -9.95 10.09 -1.00
N LEU A 108 -8.75 10.64 -1.19
CA LEU A 108 -7.59 10.35 -0.33
C LEU A 108 -7.50 11.35 0.83
N LYS A 109 -7.51 10.83 2.06
CA LYS A 109 -7.40 11.61 3.29
C LYS A 109 -6.19 11.14 4.10
N ILE A 110 -5.20 12.02 4.23
CA ILE A 110 -4.03 11.80 5.10
C ILE A 110 -4.38 12.32 6.50
N LEU A 111 -4.27 11.46 7.50
CA LEU A 111 -4.68 11.70 8.88
C LEU A 111 -3.50 11.62 9.82
N GLN A 112 -3.46 12.46 10.85
CA GLN A 112 -2.50 12.32 11.95
C GLN A 112 -2.76 11.02 12.74
N ASP A 113 -1.77 10.59 13.52
CA ASP A 113 -1.83 9.32 14.28
C ASP A 113 -3.07 9.23 15.19
N ASP A 114 -3.39 10.28 15.93
CA ASP A 114 -4.56 10.31 16.80
C ASP A 114 -5.90 10.26 16.03
N GLU A 115 -5.99 10.97 14.90
CA GLU A 115 -7.14 10.94 14.01
C GLU A 115 -7.32 9.56 13.37
N PHE A 116 -6.23 8.95 12.91
CA PHE A 116 -6.24 7.63 12.30
C PHE A 116 -6.58 6.54 13.33
N MET A 117 -6.02 6.62 14.53
CA MET A 117 -6.34 5.67 15.59
C MET A 117 -7.79 5.80 16.05
N THR A 118 -8.34 7.02 16.12
CA THR A 118 -9.78 7.23 16.40
C THR A 118 -10.66 6.63 15.30
N LEU A 119 -10.19 6.63 14.05
CA LEU A 119 -10.89 6.05 12.91
C LEU A 119 -11.03 4.52 13.04
N VAL A 120 -9.95 3.82 13.45
CA VAL A 120 -9.87 2.34 13.44
C VAL A 120 -10.02 1.66 14.81
N ALA A 121 -10.01 2.41 15.92
CA ALA A 121 -10.04 1.83 17.26
C ALA A 121 -11.41 1.21 17.62
N ASP A 122 -11.53 -0.08 17.33
CA ASP A 122 -12.39 -1.01 18.06
C ASP A 122 -11.52 -2.12 18.66
N THR A 123 -10.69 -1.76 19.65
CA THR A 123 -9.85 -2.73 20.36
C THR A 123 -10.75 -3.57 21.27
N GLY A 124 -11.10 -4.77 20.80
CA GLY A 124 -12.10 -5.72 21.31
C GLY A 124 -12.04 -6.19 22.78
N ILE A 125 -11.75 -5.32 23.75
CA ILE A 125 -11.83 -5.57 25.20
C ILE A 125 -12.82 -4.60 25.87
N LEU A 126 -12.97 -3.40 25.32
CA LEU A 126 -14.03 -2.44 25.65
C LEU A 126 -14.34 -1.73 24.33
N ALA A 127 -15.45 -2.08 23.69
CA ALA A 127 -15.89 -1.39 22.49
C ALA A 127 -16.02 0.11 22.82
N THR A 128 -15.09 0.93 22.35
CA THR A 128 -15.27 2.37 22.30
C THR A 128 -16.31 2.61 21.20
N PRO A 129 -17.51 3.12 21.52
CA PRO A 129 -18.60 3.28 20.54
C PRO A 129 -18.29 4.25 19.39
N GLU A 130 -17.13 4.89 19.43
CA GLU A 130 -16.78 6.11 18.70
C GLU A 130 -15.85 5.89 17.50
N SER A 131 -15.50 4.65 17.14
CA SER A 131 -14.80 4.44 15.87
C SER A 131 -15.63 5.01 14.71
N VAL A 132 -14.99 5.85 13.90
CA VAL A 132 -15.66 6.51 12.77
C VAL A 132 -15.93 5.51 11.65
N LEU A 133 -15.02 4.56 11.42
CA LEU A 133 -15.31 3.41 10.55
C LEU A 133 -16.25 2.47 11.27
N LYS A 134 -17.37 2.14 10.62
CA LYS A 134 -18.26 1.08 11.10
C LYS A 134 -18.05 -0.17 10.25
N TYR A 135 -18.21 -1.33 10.86
CA TYR A 135 -18.04 -2.59 10.15
C TYR A 135 -18.98 -2.74 8.93
N PRO A 136 -18.56 -3.49 7.89
CA PRO A 136 -17.19 -3.95 7.69
C PRO A 136 -16.27 -2.81 7.26
N TYR A 137 -14.99 -2.87 7.64
CA TYR A 137 -13.94 -2.00 7.11
C TYR A 137 -12.67 -2.81 6.85
N VAL A 138 -11.79 -2.32 5.99
CA VAL A 138 -10.54 -3.01 5.62
C VAL A 138 -9.34 -2.18 6.03
N GLU A 139 -8.36 -2.82 6.64
CA GLU A 139 -7.03 -2.24 6.86
C GLU A 139 -6.01 -2.89 5.94
N VAL A 140 -5.12 -2.08 5.38
CA VAL A 140 -3.97 -2.54 4.60
C VAL A 140 -2.70 -2.02 5.24
N TRP A 141 -1.81 -2.93 5.62
CA TRP A 141 -0.52 -2.61 6.21
C TRP A 141 0.58 -3.09 5.27
N ILE A 142 1.51 -2.19 4.92
CA ILE A 142 2.60 -2.48 3.99
C ILE A 142 3.92 -2.25 4.68
N TYR A 143 4.81 -3.23 4.58
CA TYR A 143 6.20 -3.21 5.05
C TYR A 143 7.13 -3.17 3.82
N PRO A 144 7.53 -2.00 3.32
CA PRO A 144 8.30 -1.87 2.08
C PRO A 144 9.72 -2.46 2.14
N SER A 145 10.24 -2.67 3.36
CA SER A 145 11.57 -3.23 3.60
C SER A 145 11.69 -4.65 3.05
N ASP A 146 10.70 -5.49 3.31
CA ASP A 146 10.61 -6.90 2.89
C ASP A 146 9.47 -7.17 1.89
N TYR A 147 8.71 -6.14 1.52
CA TYR A 147 7.57 -6.22 0.60
C TYR A 147 6.42 -7.09 1.16
N THR A 148 6.25 -7.10 2.49
CA THR A 148 5.11 -7.77 3.10
C THR A 148 3.88 -6.86 3.08
N ILE A 149 2.73 -7.42 2.67
CA ILE A 149 1.44 -6.73 2.63
C ILE A 149 0.44 -7.56 3.42
N PHE A 150 -0.17 -6.94 4.43
CA PHE A 150 -1.31 -7.50 5.15
C PHE A 150 -2.57 -6.76 4.74
N THR A 151 -3.65 -7.50 4.53
CA THR A 151 -4.98 -6.94 4.27
C THR A 151 -5.94 -7.66 5.20
N THR A 152 -6.52 -6.91 6.13
CA THR A 152 -7.41 -7.43 7.18
C THR A 152 -8.78 -6.81 6.99
N GLU A 153 -9.78 -7.65 6.73
CA GLU A 153 -11.18 -7.24 6.76
C GLU A 153 -11.74 -7.46 8.16
N TYR A 154 -12.28 -6.40 8.75
CA TYR A 154 -12.93 -6.46 10.04
C TYR A 154 -14.45 -6.55 9.85
N GLU A 155 -15.04 -7.64 10.33
CA GLU A 155 -16.48 -7.90 10.29
C GLU A 155 -17.15 -7.67 11.66
N PRO A 156 -18.49 -7.46 11.70
CA PRO A 156 -19.21 -7.40 12.97
C PRO A 156 -19.08 -8.70 13.76
N VAL A 157 -18.63 -8.62 15.01
CA VAL A 157 -18.41 -9.77 15.90
C VAL A 157 -19.72 -10.53 16.23
N HIS A 158 -20.89 -9.88 16.14
CA HIS A 158 -22.18 -10.53 16.37
C HIS A 158 -22.98 -10.72 15.08
N LYS A 159 -22.97 -11.94 14.56
CA LYS A 159 -23.83 -12.39 13.45
C LYS A 159 -24.83 -13.42 13.98
N CYS A 160 -26.03 -12.98 14.35
CA CYS A 160 -27.14 -13.92 14.61
C CYS A 160 -27.61 -14.52 13.27
N ILE A 161 -27.22 -15.76 12.99
CA ILE A 161 -27.52 -16.44 11.70
C ILE A 161 -28.91 -17.08 11.73
N LYS A 162 -29.40 -17.48 12.92
CA LYS A 162 -30.71 -18.09 13.12
C LYS A 162 -31.11 -18.02 14.59
N GLU A 163 -32.31 -17.52 14.86
CA GLU A 163 -32.97 -17.60 16.16
C GLU A 163 -34.28 -18.39 15.99
N GLY A 164 -34.55 -19.34 16.89
CA GLY A 164 -35.76 -20.15 16.84
C GLY A 164 -36.08 -20.73 18.22
N LYS A 165 -37.38 -20.85 18.53
CA LYS A 165 -37.83 -21.53 19.75
C LYS A 165 -37.79 -23.05 19.51
N THR A 166 -37.04 -23.78 20.33
CA THR A 166 -37.24 -25.22 20.47
C THR A 166 -38.51 -25.42 21.30
N TYR A 167 -39.61 -25.77 20.63
CA TYR A 167 -40.76 -26.34 21.31
C TYR A 167 -40.38 -27.76 21.72
N ILE A 168 -40.03 -27.96 22.99
CA ILE A 168 -40.08 -29.29 23.59
C ILE A 168 -41.57 -29.63 23.67
N THR A 169 -42.03 -30.46 22.73
CA THR A 169 -43.33 -31.12 22.88
C THR A 169 -43.20 -32.16 23.99
N TRP A 170 -44.12 -32.08 24.94
CA TRP A 170 -44.26 -32.86 26.16
C TRP A 170 -44.05 -34.37 26.00
#